data_AF-A0A958FGI6-F1
#
_entry.id   AF-A0A958FGI6-F1
#
_cell.length_a   1.000
_cell.length_b   1.000
_cell.length_c   1.000
_cell.angle_alpha   90.00
_cell.angle_beta   90.00
_cell.angle_gamma   90.00
#
_symmetry.space_group_name_H-M   'P 1'
#
loop_
_entity.id
_entity.type
_entity.pdbx_description
1 polymer ?
#
loop_
_entity_poly.entity_id
_entity_poly.type
_entity_poly.pdbx_seq_one_letter_code
_entity_poly.pdbx_strand_id
1 'polypeptide(L)'
;DPETDSKGEATLMHVNWLPQFNFSDLYYDFAAMRYHLDNVGTVGLAIQFINYGDNVQTSDDGTVLGEFTSNEVAVTGSYGVKVKDNLGVGVNLKFVHSRLSPVQVGTEKSKGVGSTFALDLGTLYHPGFAKRLSLGANLSNVGPKITYIDKEQADPIPMNLRLGLAYKLLDSEFNKLTFVYDINRLLVPRDEEKRKDSFLSYFATAWGDGDQFQRLSHALGFEYWYTNLIALRAGYFYEDPNYGDRKFWTFGGGVRISFIGVDFSYILATVDDHPLSDTIRFSLAASF
;
A
#
# COMPACT_ATOMS: atom_id res chain seq x y z
N ASP A 1 10.53 -17.88 -0.38
CA ASP A 1 11.92 -17.92 -0.88
C ASP A 1 11.90 -18.53 -2.29
N PRO A 2 12.53 -17.91 -3.31
CA PRO A 2 12.63 -18.47 -4.67
C PRO A 2 13.08 -19.93 -4.78
N GLU A 3 13.82 -20.43 -3.79
CA GLU A 3 14.33 -21.81 -3.78
C GLU A 3 13.32 -22.83 -3.21
N THR A 4 12.33 -22.37 -2.44
CA THR A 4 11.36 -23.25 -1.77
C THR A 4 9.92 -23.02 -2.20
N ASP A 5 9.61 -21.83 -2.71
CA ASP A 5 8.27 -21.45 -3.11
C ASP A 5 8.00 -21.86 -4.56
N SER A 6 6.72 -22.01 -4.92
CA SER A 6 6.31 -22.15 -6.31
C SER A 6 6.84 -20.99 -7.17
N LYS A 7 7.19 -21.32 -8.42
CA LYS A 7 7.75 -20.34 -9.37
C LYS A 7 6.75 -19.23 -9.64
N GLY A 8 5.49 -19.58 -9.85
CA GLY A 8 4.38 -18.67 -10.08
C GLY A 8 3.45 -18.54 -8.88
N GLU A 9 2.86 -17.35 -8.74
CA GLU A 9 1.74 -17.12 -7.84
C GLU A 9 0.89 -15.98 -8.38
N ALA A 10 -0.42 -16.14 -8.34
CA ALA A 10 -1.39 -15.10 -8.64
C ALA A 10 -2.30 -14.86 -7.43
N THR A 11 -2.70 -13.61 -7.21
CA THR A 11 -3.62 -13.23 -6.14
C THR A 11 -4.65 -12.22 -6.61
N LEU A 12 -5.84 -12.32 -6.02
CA LEU A 12 -6.96 -11.41 -6.17
C LEU A 12 -7.46 -11.02 -4.80
N MET A 13 -7.80 -9.75 -4.61
CA MET A 13 -8.40 -9.23 -3.39
C MET A 13 -9.48 -8.23 -3.73
N HIS A 14 -10.57 -8.27 -2.97
CA HIS A 14 -11.67 -7.32 -3.05
C HIS A 14 -11.99 -6.79 -1.65
N VAL A 15 -12.26 -5.50 -1.57
CA VAL A 15 -12.58 -4.79 -0.33
C VAL A 15 -13.67 -3.77 -0.60
N ASN A 16 -14.81 -3.89 0.08
CA ASN A 16 -15.76 -2.78 0.15
C ASN A 16 -15.13 -1.66 0.97
N TRP A 17 -15.03 -0.47 0.38
CA TRP A 17 -14.33 0.65 0.98
C TRP A 17 -15.32 1.54 1.72
N LEU A 18 -14.94 1.96 2.94
CA LEU A 18 -15.77 2.81 3.80
C LEU A 18 -17.15 2.18 4.13
N PRO A 19 -17.21 0.90 4.54
CA PRO A 19 -18.47 0.19 4.73
C PRO A 19 -19.36 0.83 5.81
N GLN A 20 -18.79 1.58 6.75
CA GLN A 20 -19.54 2.30 7.77
C GLN A 20 -20.57 3.28 7.18
N PHE A 21 -20.32 3.82 5.99
CA PHE A 21 -21.23 4.75 5.32
C PHE A 21 -22.28 4.04 4.46
N ASN A 22 -22.30 2.71 4.42
CA ASN A 22 -23.23 1.89 3.64
C ASN A 22 -23.23 2.19 2.13
N PHE A 23 -22.10 2.63 1.58
CA PHE A 23 -21.93 2.71 0.13
C PHE A 23 -21.62 1.33 -0.45
N SER A 24 -22.41 0.90 -1.44
CA SER A 24 -22.21 -0.39 -2.12
C SER A 24 -21.31 -0.31 -3.35
N ASP A 25 -21.03 0.90 -3.81
CA ASP A 25 -20.32 1.23 -5.06
C ASP A 25 -18.88 1.72 -4.82
N LEU A 26 -18.51 1.93 -3.56
CA LEU A 26 -17.13 2.22 -3.14
C LEU A 26 -16.38 0.91 -2.86
N TYR A 27 -15.39 0.59 -3.69
CA TYR A 27 -14.60 -0.61 -3.50
C TYR A 27 -13.17 -0.45 -4.00
N TYR A 28 -12.33 -1.34 -3.51
CA TYR A 28 -10.92 -1.45 -3.86
C TYR A 28 -10.61 -2.89 -4.26
N ASP A 29 -10.10 -3.04 -5.48
CA ASP A 29 -9.69 -4.31 -6.06
C ASP A 29 -8.17 -4.34 -6.28
N PHE A 30 -7.59 -5.51 -6.03
CA PHE A 30 -6.19 -5.76 -6.28
C PHE A 30 -6.01 -7.10 -6.96
N ALA A 31 -5.21 -7.11 -8.02
CA ALA A 31 -4.76 -8.31 -8.69
C ALA A 31 -3.24 -8.26 -8.84
N ALA A 32 -2.56 -9.36 -8.58
CA ALA A 32 -1.12 -9.45 -8.86
C ALA A 32 -0.73 -10.85 -9.29
N MET A 33 0.33 -10.94 -10.10
CA MET A 33 1.03 -12.18 -10.34
C MET A 33 2.53 -11.96 -10.24
N ARG A 34 3.24 -13.01 -9.82
CA ARG A 34 4.69 -13.10 -9.88
C ARG A 34 5.11 -14.37 -10.59
N TYR A 35 6.28 -14.35 -11.21
CA TYR A 35 6.93 -15.52 -11.76
C TYR A 35 8.45 -15.46 -11.54
N HIS A 36 9.02 -16.52 -10.97
CA HIS A 36 10.46 -16.65 -10.77
C HIS A 36 11.11 -17.31 -12.00
N LEU A 37 12.11 -16.62 -12.55
CA LEU A 37 12.95 -17.07 -13.64
C LEU A 37 14.33 -17.43 -13.09
N ASP A 38 14.69 -18.71 -13.23
CA ASP A 38 15.96 -19.23 -12.73
C ASP A 38 17.14 -18.43 -13.32
N ASN A 39 18.09 -18.03 -12.46
CA ASN A 39 19.26 -17.20 -12.79
C ASN A 39 18.99 -15.76 -13.26
N VAL A 40 17.72 -15.36 -13.36
CA VAL A 40 17.34 -13.98 -13.74
C VAL A 40 16.80 -13.25 -12.52
N GLY A 41 15.82 -13.82 -11.83
CA GLY A 41 15.12 -13.18 -10.72
C GLY A 41 13.62 -13.38 -10.83
N THR A 42 12.85 -12.61 -10.06
CA THR A 42 11.40 -12.67 -10.05
C THR A 42 10.82 -11.44 -10.75
N VAL A 43 9.98 -11.67 -11.75
CA VAL A 43 9.17 -10.63 -12.38
C VAL A 43 7.75 -10.65 -11.82
N GLY A 44 7.08 -9.51 -11.83
CA GLY A 44 5.69 -9.42 -11.40
C GLY A 44 4.91 -8.34 -12.13
N LEU A 45 3.60 -8.49 -12.11
CA LEU A 45 2.62 -7.53 -12.60
C LEU A 45 1.54 -7.38 -11.55
N ALA A 46 1.14 -6.16 -11.24
CA ALA A 46 0.02 -5.88 -10.34
C ALA A 46 -0.88 -4.78 -10.90
N ILE A 47 -2.16 -4.87 -10.60
CA ILE A 47 -3.19 -3.88 -10.90
C ILE A 47 -3.90 -3.56 -9.59
N GLN A 48 -3.94 -2.28 -9.26
CA GLN A 48 -4.77 -1.73 -8.18
C GLN A 48 -5.86 -0.90 -8.85
N PHE A 49 -7.10 -1.08 -8.42
CA PHE A 49 -8.24 -0.32 -8.90
C PHE A 49 -9.06 0.14 -7.69
N ILE A 50 -9.41 1.42 -7.67
CA ILE A 50 -10.32 1.99 -6.69
C ILE A 50 -11.49 2.62 -7.41
N ASN A 51 -12.69 2.27 -6.97
CA ASN A 51 -13.92 2.91 -7.39
C ASN A 51 -14.42 3.83 -6.27
N TYR A 52 -14.66 5.09 -6.62
CA TYR A 52 -15.20 6.10 -5.71
C TYR A 52 -16.73 6.20 -5.78
N GLY A 53 -17.37 5.31 -6.53
CA GLY A 53 -18.81 5.30 -6.71
C GLY A 53 -19.30 6.35 -7.71
N ASP A 54 -20.62 6.46 -7.77
CA ASP A 54 -21.31 7.38 -8.65
C ASP A 54 -21.49 8.75 -7.98
N ASN A 55 -21.22 9.80 -8.75
CA ASN A 55 -21.25 11.19 -8.32
C ASN A 55 -22.29 11.95 -9.13
N VAL A 56 -23.15 12.70 -8.44
CA VAL A 56 -24.14 13.56 -9.08
C VAL A 56 -23.47 14.86 -9.54
N GLN A 57 -23.58 15.15 -10.82
CA GLN A 57 -23.14 16.42 -11.38
C GLN A 57 -24.24 17.46 -11.23
N THR A 58 -23.92 18.61 -10.65
CA THR A 58 -24.83 19.76 -10.55
C THR A 58 -24.27 20.99 -11.26
N SER A 59 -25.15 21.85 -11.77
CA SER A 59 -24.79 23.24 -12.11
C SER A 59 -24.55 24.08 -10.87
N ASP A 60 -24.12 25.32 -11.07
CA ASP A 60 -23.89 26.34 -10.04
C ASP A 60 -25.16 26.72 -9.26
N ASP A 61 -26.34 26.58 -9.88
CA ASP A 61 -27.65 26.77 -9.24
C ASP A 61 -28.20 25.51 -8.55
N GLY A 62 -27.46 24.39 -8.59
CA GLY A 62 -27.85 23.12 -7.99
C GLY A 62 -28.72 22.22 -8.86
N THR A 63 -28.99 22.58 -10.11
CA THR A 63 -29.72 21.71 -11.05
C THR A 63 -28.88 20.47 -11.39
N VAL A 64 -29.48 19.28 -11.31
CA VAL A 64 -28.81 18.03 -11.67
C VAL A 64 -28.62 17.96 -13.19
N LEU A 65 -27.37 17.79 -13.62
CA LEU A 65 -26.95 17.71 -15.03
C LEU A 65 -26.74 16.27 -15.50
N GLY A 66 -26.46 15.35 -14.57
CA GLY A 66 -26.20 13.95 -14.84
C GLY A 66 -25.43 13.28 -13.71
N GLU A 67 -24.89 12.10 -14.01
CA GLU A 67 -24.07 11.31 -13.08
C GLU A 67 -22.76 10.91 -13.76
N PHE A 68 -21.71 10.73 -12.96
CA PHE A 68 -20.43 10.20 -13.42
C PHE A 68 -19.76 9.35 -12.34
N THR A 69 -19.00 8.36 -12.77
CA THR A 69 -18.19 7.54 -11.87
C THR A 69 -16.77 8.06 -11.79
N SER A 70 -16.21 8.04 -10.58
CA SER A 70 -14.81 8.38 -10.33
C SER A 70 -14.02 7.15 -9.96
N ASN A 71 -12.81 7.01 -10.51
CA ASN A 71 -11.96 5.85 -10.25
C ASN A 71 -10.48 6.16 -10.45
N GLU A 72 -9.63 5.31 -9.88
CA GLU A 72 -8.21 5.30 -10.19
C GLU A 72 -7.75 3.88 -10.49
N VAL A 73 -6.76 3.78 -11.38
CA VAL A 73 -6.06 2.53 -11.67
C VAL A 73 -4.56 2.76 -11.57
N ALA A 74 -3.87 1.83 -10.93
CA ALA A 74 -2.42 1.77 -10.92
C ALA A 74 -1.95 0.42 -11.44
N VAL A 75 -1.19 0.43 -12.54
CA VAL A 75 -0.55 -0.76 -13.12
C VAL A 75 0.92 -0.75 -12.74
N THR A 76 1.40 -1.84 -12.16
CA THR A 76 2.75 -1.96 -11.62
C THR A 76 3.48 -3.13 -12.27
N GLY A 77 4.63 -2.86 -12.90
CA GLY A 77 5.62 -3.88 -13.25
C GLY A 77 6.67 -3.98 -12.15
N SER A 78 7.04 -5.20 -11.77
CA SER A 78 7.95 -5.49 -10.67
C SER A 78 9.11 -6.37 -11.12
N TYR A 79 10.29 -6.11 -10.57
CA TYR A 79 11.45 -6.99 -10.69
C TYR A 79 12.20 -7.08 -9.37
N GLY A 80 12.56 -8.29 -8.94
CA GLY A 80 13.32 -8.52 -7.73
C GLY A 80 14.35 -9.62 -7.89
N VAL A 81 15.49 -9.48 -7.23
CA VAL A 81 16.62 -10.41 -7.34
C VAL A 81 17.36 -10.55 -6.01
N LYS A 82 17.84 -11.76 -5.72
CA LYS A 82 18.82 -12.00 -4.66
C LYS A 82 20.20 -11.56 -5.17
N VAL A 83 20.77 -10.52 -4.56
CA VAL A 83 22.13 -10.03 -4.89
C VAL A 83 23.18 -10.81 -4.10
N LYS A 84 22.80 -11.28 -2.91
CA LYS A 84 23.55 -12.21 -2.06
C LYS A 84 22.57 -13.16 -1.38
N ASP A 85 23.08 -14.24 -0.80
CA ASP A 85 22.27 -15.21 -0.03
C ASP A 85 21.45 -14.55 1.08
N ASN A 86 21.94 -13.43 1.61
CA ASN A 86 21.30 -12.66 2.67
C ASN A 86 20.74 -11.30 2.25
N LEU A 87 20.77 -10.95 0.96
CA LEU A 87 20.35 -9.63 0.48
C LEU A 87 19.54 -9.75 -0.81
N GLY A 88 18.27 -9.39 -0.74
CA GLY A 88 17.38 -9.20 -1.88
C GLY A 88 17.12 -7.72 -2.15
N VAL A 89 17.02 -7.34 -3.41
CA VAL A 89 16.61 -6.00 -3.84
C VAL A 89 15.48 -6.10 -4.86
N GLY A 90 14.66 -5.07 -4.96
CA GLY A 90 13.58 -5.00 -5.92
C GLY A 90 13.27 -3.59 -6.37
N VAL A 91 12.70 -3.49 -7.57
CA VAL A 91 12.25 -2.25 -8.19
C VAL A 91 10.83 -2.44 -8.73
N ASN A 92 10.01 -1.41 -8.58
CA ASN A 92 8.71 -1.33 -9.25
C ASN A 92 8.69 -0.12 -10.17
N LEU A 93 8.03 -0.26 -11.32
CA LEU A 93 7.58 0.84 -12.16
C LEU A 93 6.05 0.85 -12.17
N LYS A 94 5.46 1.98 -11.77
CA LYS A 94 4.01 2.17 -11.71
C LYS A 94 3.56 3.19 -12.73
N PHE A 95 2.47 2.91 -13.40
CA PHE A 95 1.65 3.91 -14.09
C PHE A 95 0.37 4.10 -13.31
N VAL A 96 0.04 5.34 -12.98
CA VAL A 96 -1.18 5.70 -12.25
C VAL A 96 -2.04 6.57 -13.17
N HIS A 97 -3.32 6.24 -13.26
CA HIS A 97 -4.31 7.02 -13.96
C HIS A 97 -5.50 7.25 -13.02
N SER A 98 -5.83 8.51 -12.79
CA SER A 98 -6.88 8.93 -11.89
C SER A 98 -7.92 9.75 -12.64
N ARG A 99 -9.19 9.41 -12.39
CA ARG A 99 -10.38 10.05 -12.96
C ARG A 99 -11.23 10.52 -11.78
N LEU A 100 -10.92 11.70 -11.24
CA LEU A 100 -11.66 12.30 -10.13
C LEU A 100 -12.95 13.00 -10.58
N SER A 101 -12.92 13.61 -11.77
CA SER A 101 -14.10 14.16 -12.42
C SER A 101 -13.93 14.11 -13.94
N PRO A 102 -14.51 13.12 -14.63
CA PRO A 102 -14.45 13.01 -16.09
C PRO A 102 -15.38 14.01 -16.81
N VAL A 103 -16.11 14.82 -16.05
CA VAL A 103 -17.00 15.89 -16.52
C VAL A 103 -16.42 17.26 -16.19
N GLN A 104 -16.91 18.29 -16.86
CA GLN A 104 -16.53 19.67 -16.57
C GLN A 104 -17.29 20.15 -15.32
N VAL A 105 -16.60 20.83 -14.41
CA VAL A 105 -17.20 21.38 -13.18
C VAL A 105 -17.04 22.90 -13.19
N GLY A 106 -18.14 23.64 -13.09
CA GLY A 106 -18.13 25.11 -13.09
C GLY A 106 -17.58 25.73 -14.38
N THR A 107 -16.64 26.68 -14.26
CA THR A 107 -15.99 27.38 -15.37
C THR A 107 -14.66 26.76 -15.81
N GLU A 108 -14.22 25.68 -15.16
CA GLU A 108 -12.97 24.99 -15.49
C GLU A 108 -13.01 24.41 -16.91
N LYS A 109 -11.95 24.55 -17.71
CA LYS A 109 -11.97 24.11 -19.13
C LYS A 109 -11.62 22.63 -19.34
N SER A 110 -11.11 21.95 -18.31
CA SER A 110 -10.57 20.58 -18.43
C SER A 110 -11.28 19.61 -17.50
N LYS A 111 -11.20 18.32 -17.85
CA LYS A 111 -11.68 17.21 -17.02
C LYS A 111 -10.66 16.96 -15.91
N GLY A 112 -11.12 16.67 -14.70
CA GLY A 112 -10.31 16.24 -13.55
C GLY A 112 -9.76 14.82 -13.74
N VAL A 113 -8.91 14.64 -14.76
CA VAL A 113 -8.28 13.37 -15.12
C VAL A 113 -6.78 13.58 -15.21
N GLY A 114 -6.02 12.76 -14.51
CA GLY A 114 -4.57 12.89 -14.39
C GLY A 114 -3.87 11.56 -14.55
N SER A 115 -2.62 11.61 -15.02
CA SER A 115 -1.74 10.45 -15.08
C SER A 115 -0.35 10.80 -14.60
N THR A 116 0.30 9.83 -13.97
CA THR A 116 1.68 9.95 -13.52
C THR A 116 2.36 8.58 -13.52
N PHE A 117 3.66 8.57 -13.30
CA PHE A 117 4.45 7.36 -13.10
C PHE A 117 5.18 7.44 -11.77
N ALA A 118 5.50 6.28 -11.21
CA ALA A 118 6.31 6.23 -10.00
C ALA A 118 7.27 5.04 -10.01
N LEU A 119 8.38 5.22 -9.31
CA LEU A 119 9.36 4.18 -9.02
C LEU A 119 9.31 3.82 -7.54
N ASP A 120 9.40 2.53 -7.24
CA ASP A 120 9.70 2.06 -5.89
C ASP A 120 11.03 1.32 -5.88
N LEU A 121 11.75 1.42 -4.76
CA LEU A 121 12.94 0.65 -4.46
C LEU A 121 12.75 -0.09 -3.14
N GLY A 122 13.06 -1.39 -3.12
CA GLY A 122 12.95 -2.23 -1.95
C GLY A 122 14.22 -3.02 -1.69
N THR A 123 14.51 -3.27 -0.42
CA THR A 123 15.58 -4.17 0.02
C THR A 123 15.10 -5.05 1.18
N LEU A 124 15.57 -6.29 1.20
CA LEU A 124 15.34 -7.25 2.27
C LEU A 124 16.68 -7.88 2.66
N TYR A 125 17.06 -7.74 3.92
CA TYR A 125 18.33 -8.18 4.45
C TYR A 125 18.15 -9.16 5.62
N HIS A 126 18.84 -10.29 5.55
CA HIS A 126 18.85 -11.34 6.58
C HIS A 126 20.22 -11.38 7.28
N PRO A 127 20.44 -10.61 8.35
CA PRO A 127 21.75 -10.54 8.99
C PRO A 127 22.26 -11.93 9.42
N GLY A 128 23.43 -12.33 8.92
CA GLY A 128 23.99 -13.66 9.19
C GLY A 128 24.29 -13.92 10.67
N PHE A 129 24.52 -12.85 11.45
CA PHE A 129 24.71 -12.92 12.90
C PHE A 129 23.40 -13.12 13.69
N ALA A 130 22.24 -12.93 13.06
CA ALA A 130 20.92 -13.03 13.68
C ALA A 130 19.94 -13.74 12.73
N LYS A 131 20.05 -15.07 12.63
CA LYS A 131 19.30 -15.90 11.67
C LYS A 131 17.76 -15.83 11.76
N ARG A 132 17.22 -15.31 12.87
CA ARG A 132 15.78 -15.13 13.10
C ARG A 132 15.29 -13.71 12.79
N LEU A 133 16.20 -12.80 12.49
CA LEU A 133 15.92 -11.39 12.20
C LEU A 133 15.93 -11.17 10.68
N SER A 134 14.98 -10.38 10.21
CA SER A 134 14.94 -9.82 8.86
C SER A 134 14.77 -8.31 8.98
N LEU A 135 15.47 -7.56 8.13
CA LEU A 135 15.39 -6.11 8.05
C LEU A 135 14.94 -5.72 6.64
N GLY A 136 13.98 -4.82 6.54
CA GLY A 136 13.44 -4.33 5.28
C GLY A 136 13.53 -2.81 5.18
N ALA A 137 13.74 -2.31 3.97
CA ALA A 137 13.54 -0.90 3.66
C ALA A 137 12.84 -0.75 2.31
N ASN A 138 11.94 0.21 2.21
CA ASN A 138 11.22 0.53 0.98
C ASN A 138 11.08 2.04 0.83
N LEU A 139 11.50 2.56 -0.32
CA LEU A 139 11.20 3.91 -0.76
C LEU A 139 10.22 3.79 -1.92
N SER A 140 8.98 4.21 -1.71
CA SER A 140 7.90 4.08 -2.69
C SER A 140 7.42 5.43 -3.22
N ASN A 141 6.78 5.35 -4.38
CA ASN A 141 6.11 6.44 -5.05
C ASN A 141 7.04 7.61 -5.38
N VAL A 142 8.27 7.33 -5.83
CA VAL A 142 9.21 8.35 -6.31
C VAL A 142 8.87 8.70 -7.76
N GLY A 143 8.42 9.91 -8.02
CA GLY A 143 7.98 10.30 -9.35
C GLY A 143 7.49 11.74 -9.42
N PRO A 144 7.10 12.21 -10.62
CA PRO A 144 6.55 13.54 -10.80
C PRO A 144 5.18 13.68 -10.12
N LYS A 145 4.83 14.94 -9.83
CA LYS A 145 3.49 15.32 -9.38
C LYS A 145 2.43 14.90 -10.40
N ILE A 146 1.23 14.57 -9.93
CA ILE A 146 0.08 14.34 -10.80
C ILE A 146 -0.58 15.69 -11.12
N THR A 147 -0.98 15.86 -12.38
CA THR A 147 -1.66 17.07 -12.86
C THR A 147 -3.01 16.68 -13.43
N TYR A 148 -4.07 17.33 -12.97
CA TYR A 148 -5.44 17.09 -13.43
C TYR A 148 -5.94 18.18 -14.38
N ILE A 149 -5.83 19.45 -13.95
CA ILE A 149 -6.35 20.61 -14.70
C ILE A 149 -5.20 21.58 -14.98
N ASP A 150 -4.57 22.10 -13.93
CA ASP A 150 -3.45 23.04 -14.03
C ASP A 150 -2.15 22.41 -13.49
N LYS A 151 -1.07 22.60 -14.25
CA LYS A 151 0.27 22.16 -13.87
C LYS A 151 0.80 22.93 -12.67
N GLU A 152 0.34 24.16 -12.44
CA GLU A 152 0.69 24.96 -11.26
C GLU A 152 0.04 24.42 -9.98
N GLN A 153 -1.09 23.70 -10.13
CA GLN A 153 -1.80 23.02 -9.06
C GLN A 153 -1.47 21.51 -9.00
N ALA A 154 -0.33 21.09 -9.55
CA ALA A 154 0.05 19.69 -9.54
C ALA A 154 0.30 19.18 -8.11
N ASP A 155 -0.28 18.03 -7.78
CA ASP A 155 -0.19 17.42 -6.46
C ASP A 155 0.97 16.42 -6.38
N PRO A 156 1.84 16.50 -5.36
CA PRO A 156 2.87 15.50 -5.15
C PRO A 156 2.25 14.14 -4.85
N ILE A 157 2.69 13.11 -5.56
CA ILE A 157 2.36 11.72 -5.23
C ILE A 157 2.93 11.36 -3.84
N PRO A 158 2.28 10.47 -3.07
CA PRO A 158 2.64 10.19 -1.69
C PRO A 158 3.94 9.39 -1.58
N MET A 159 5.07 10.05 -1.81
CA MET A 159 6.40 9.50 -1.66
C MET A 159 6.62 9.10 -0.21
N ASN A 160 7.10 7.88 0.01
CA ASN A 160 7.06 7.28 1.32
C ASN A 160 8.29 6.41 1.60
N LEU A 161 8.84 6.53 2.80
CA LEU A 161 9.92 5.70 3.29
C LEU A 161 9.40 4.79 4.41
N ARG A 162 9.60 3.48 4.25
CA ARG A 162 9.30 2.46 5.26
C ARG A 162 10.57 1.72 5.65
N LEU A 163 10.75 1.57 6.96
CA LEU A 163 11.76 0.69 7.55
C LEU A 163 11.04 -0.35 8.40
N GLY A 164 11.41 -1.61 8.23
CA GLY A 164 10.74 -2.72 8.89
C GLY A 164 11.73 -3.71 9.47
N LEU A 165 11.30 -4.39 10.53
CA LEU A 165 11.98 -5.57 11.04
C LEU A 165 10.98 -6.68 11.30
N ALA A 166 11.43 -7.91 11.10
CA ALA A 166 10.69 -9.12 11.46
C ALA A 166 11.59 -10.04 12.28
N TYR A 167 11.09 -10.53 13.40
CA TYR A 167 11.80 -11.45 14.28
C TYR A 167 10.97 -12.70 14.55
N LYS A 168 11.51 -13.87 14.18
CA LYS A 168 10.89 -15.17 14.47
C LYS A 168 11.06 -15.53 15.95
N LEU A 169 10.02 -15.32 16.74
CA LEU A 169 9.96 -15.71 18.15
C LEU A 169 9.98 -17.24 18.29
N LEU A 170 9.25 -17.93 17.41
CA LEU A 170 9.22 -19.38 17.31
C LEU A 170 9.41 -19.79 15.84
N ASP A 171 10.27 -20.77 15.59
CA ASP A 171 10.48 -21.36 14.26
C ASP A 171 10.72 -22.85 14.42
N SER A 172 9.63 -23.61 14.37
CA SER A 172 9.62 -25.07 14.45
C SER A 172 8.88 -25.65 13.23
N GLU A 173 8.93 -26.98 13.09
CA GLU A 173 8.25 -27.69 12.01
C GLU A 173 6.74 -27.37 11.94
N PHE A 174 6.07 -27.37 13.09
CA PHE A 174 4.61 -27.19 13.17
C PHE A 174 4.18 -25.79 13.57
N ASN A 175 5.02 -25.03 14.27
CA ASN A 175 4.63 -23.75 14.85
C ASN A 175 5.65 -22.68 14.48
N LYS A 176 5.17 -21.60 13.87
CA LYS A 176 5.98 -20.41 13.59
C LYS A 176 5.28 -19.19 14.15
N LEU A 177 5.99 -18.40 14.94
CA LEU A 177 5.50 -17.13 15.48
C LEU A 177 6.49 -16.04 15.13
N THR A 178 6.02 -15.02 14.42
CA THR A 178 6.82 -13.90 13.95
C THR A 178 6.27 -12.61 14.53
N PHE A 179 7.13 -11.82 15.13
CA PHE A 179 6.88 -10.43 15.47
C PHE A 179 7.35 -9.53 14.33
N VAL A 180 6.58 -8.50 14.00
CA VAL A 180 6.90 -7.53 12.96
C VAL A 180 6.71 -6.12 13.51
N TYR A 181 7.60 -5.22 13.13
CA TYR A 181 7.48 -3.80 13.45
C TYR A 181 7.95 -2.95 12.27
N ASP A 182 7.09 -2.05 11.82
CA ASP A 182 7.38 -1.08 10.77
C ASP A 182 7.29 0.34 11.32
N ILE A 183 8.19 1.18 10.81
CA ILE A 183 8.12 2.63 10.91
C ILE A 183 7.96 3.18 9.50
N ASN A 184 7.02 4.11 9.35
CA ASN A 184 6.68 4.71 8.07
C ASN A 184 6.78 6.23 8.12
N ARG A 185 7.28 6.84 7.04
CA ARG A 185 7.37 8.29 6.90
C ARG A 185 6.94 8.75 5.52
N LEU A 186 5.91 9.59 5.49
CA LEU A 186 5.54 10.34 4.30
C LEU A 186 6.57 11.45 4.05
N LEU A 187 7.11 11.48 2.84
CA LEU A 187 8.14 12.42 2.36
C LEU A 187 7.52 13.44 1.40
N VAL A 188 6.36 13.98 1.77
CA VAL A 188 5.67 15.02 1.00
C VAL A 188 5.73 16.34 1.78
N PRO A 189 6.17 17.45 1.16
CA PRO A 189 6.16 18.75 1.82
C PRO A 189 4.72 19.22 2.03
N ARG A 190 4.38 19.60 3.27
CA ARG A 190 3.08 20.20 3.62
C ARG A 190 3.07 21.73 3.54
N ASP A 191 4.24 22.35 3.54
CA ASP A 191 4.41 23.80 3.52
C ASP A 191 4.72 24.26 2.08
N GLU A 192 3.85 25.11 1.52
CA GLU A 192 3.99 25.60 0.15
C GLU A 192 5.22 26.49 -0.03
N GLU A 193 5.60 27.26 1.00
CA GLU A 193 6.68 28.26 0.92
C GLU A 193 8.08 27.63 0.83
N LYS A 194 8.22 26.37 1.27
CA LYS A 194 9.50 25.62 1.26
C LYS A 194 9.62 24.67 0.06
N ARG A 195 8.72 24.73 -0.92
CA ARG A 195 8.74 23.86 -2.12
C ARG A 195 9.94 24.16 -3.02
N LYS A 196 11.06 23.50 -2.76
CA LYS A 196 11.97 23.10 -3.82
C LYS A 196 11.51 21.74 -4.33
N ASP A 197 11.17 21.65 -5.60
CA ASP A 197 10.63 20.42 -6.23
C ASP A 197 11.76 19.46 -6.61
N SER A 198 12.45 18.92 -5.60
CA SER A 198 13.47 17.89 -5.79
C SER A 198 13.36 16.81 -4.72
N PHE A 199 13.75 15.58 -5.07
CA PHE A 199 13.80 14.47 -4.11
C PHE A 199 14.61 14.83 -2.85
N LEU A 200 15.79 15.45 -3.03
CA LEU A 200 16.70 15.79 -1.93
C LEU A 200 16.08 16.83 -0.99
N SER A 201 15.33 17.80 -1.50
CA SER A 201 14.62 18.77 -0.65
C SER A 201 13.46 18.12 0.11
N TYR A 202 12.71 17.21 -0.51
CA TYR A 202 11.65 16.47 0.19
C TYR A 202 12.21 15.59 1.30
N PHE A 203 13.33 14.91 1.04
CA PHE A 203 14.04 14.15 2.06
C PHE A 203 14.58 15.07 3.17
N ALA A 204 15.29 16.15 2.83
CA ALA A 204 15.85 17.08 3.81
C ALA A 204 14.78 17.77 4.67
N THR A 205 13.66 18.20 4.08
CA THR A 205 12.55 18.81 4.83
C THR A 205 11.86 17.82 5.75
N ALA A 206 11.69 16.56 5.32
CA ALA A 206 11.11 15.53 6.17
C ALA A 206 11.93 15.30 7.46
N TRP A 207 13.25 15.48 7.41
CA TRP A 207 14.18 15.27 8.52
C TRP A 207 14.81 16.57 9.06
N GLY A 208 14.30 17.73 8.67
CA GLY A 208 14.86 19.04 9.03
C GLY A 208 14.06 19.82 10.09
N ASP A 209 12.78 19.49 10.24
CA ASP A 209 11.87 20.15 11.19
C ASP A 209 11.87 19.45 12.57
N GLY A 210 11.42 20.14 13.63
CA GLY A 210 11.55 19.70 15.04
C GLY A 210 10.69 18.50 15.48
N ASP A 211 9.68 18.10 14.71
CA ASP A 211 8.71 17.06 15.09
C ASP A 211 8.88 15.75 14.28
N GLN A 212 10.13 15.31 14.10
CA GLN A 212 10.45 14.21 13.18
C GLN A 212 9.81 12.88 13.59
N PHE A 213 9.80 12.60 14.89
CA PHE A 213 9.29 11.34 15.44
C PHE A 213 7.76 11.28 15.48
N GLN A 214 7.06 12.39 15.73
CA GLN A 214 5.59 12.43 15.76
C GLN A 214 4.99 12.18 14.37
N ARG A 215 5.73 12.52 13.31
CA ARG A 215 5.34 12.29 11.93
C ARG A 215 5.62 10.87 11.42
N LEU A 216 6.07 9.97 12.30
CA LEU A 216 6.25 8.57 11.97
C LEU A 216 4.95 7.81 12.27
N SER A 217 4.52 6.99 11.31
CA SER A 217 3.50 5.98 11.58
C SER A 217 4.18 4.72 12.07
N HIS A 218 3.57 4.05 13.03
CA HIS A 218 4.09 2.83 13.64
C HIS A 218 3.10 1.70 13.41
N ALA A 219 3.59 0.56 12.93
CA ALA A 219 2.78 -0.66 12.79
C ALA A 219 3.46 -1.81 13.50
N LEU A 220 2.74 -2.44 14.42
CA LEU A 220 3.17 -3.61 15.17
C LEU A 220 2.32 -4.81 14.76
N GLY A 221 2.93 -5.97 14.57
CA GLY A 221 2.22 -7.17 14.13
C GLY A 221 2.76 -8.46 14.72
N PHE A 222 1.88 -9.44 14.83
CA PHE A 222 2.20 -10.84 15.12
C PHE A 222 1.56 -11.72 14.05
N GLU A 223 2.35 -12.66 13.52
CA GLU A 223 1.88 -13.71 12.63
C GLU A 223 2.20 -15.07 13.24
N TYR A 224 1.19 -15.92 13.36
CA TYR A 224 1.31 -17.29 13.79
C TYR A 224 0.88 -18.24 12.67
N TRP A 225 1.72 -19.22 12.36
CA TRP A 225 1.40 -20.31 11.44
C TRP A 225 1.41 -21.65 12.18
N TYR A 226 0.35 -22.43 11.95
CA TYR A 226 0.26 -23.85 12.30
C TYR A 226 0.43 -24.71 11.05
N THR A 227 1.49 -25.50 11.01
CA THR A 227 1.84 -26.45 9.93
C THR A 227 1.87 -25.82 8.53
N ASN A 228 2.16 -24.51 8.44
CA ASN A 228 2.07 -23.70 7.21
C ASN A 228 0.69 -23.76 6.52
N LEU A 229 -0.34 -24.25 7.21
CA LEU A 229 -1.70 -24.44 6.72
C LEU A 229 -2.59 -23.32 7.24
N ILE A 230 -2.59 -23.08 8.56
CA ILE A 230 -3.46 -22.10 9.20
C ILE A 230 -2.61 -20.92 9.66
N ALA A 231 -2.99 -19.71 9.26
CA ALA A 231 -2.43 -18.46 9.74
C ALA A 231 -3.39 -17.74 10.68
N LEU A 232 -2.85 -17.17 11.74
CA LEU A 232 -3.52 -16.17 12.58
C LEU A 232 -2.65 -14.93 12.65
N ARG A 233 -3.28 -13.75 12.54
CA ARG A 233 -2.61 -12.46 12.50
C ARG A 233 -3.31 -11.47 13.41
N ALA A 234 -2.51 -10.71 14.13
CA ALA A 234 -2.97 -9.56 14.89
C ALA A 234 -1.99 -8.41 14.69
N GLY A 235 -2.48 -7.19 14.62
CA GLY A 235 -1.64 -6.01 14.51
C GLY A 235 -2.29 -4.76 15.07
N TYR A 236 -1.45 -3.78 15.39
CA TYR A 236 -1.85 -2.47 15.86
C TYR A 236 -1.13 -1.39 15.06
N PHE A 237 -1.90 -0.43 14.56
CA PHE A 237 -1.40 0.74 13.85
C PHE A 237 -1.57 1.98 14.72
N TYR A 238 -0.56 2.86 14.71
CA TYR A 238 -0.55 4.10 15.46
C TYR A 238 0.06 5.24 14.64
N GLU A 239 -0.62 6.37 14.65
CA GLU A 239 -0.11 7.66 14.24
C GLU A 239 -0.35 8.70 15.33
N ASP A 240 0.54 9.70 15.38
CA ASP A 240 0.42 10.81 16.31
C ASP A 240 -0.88 11.61 16.03
N PRO A 241 -1.58 12.07 17.08
CA PRO A 241 -2.80 12.85 16.94
C PRO A 241 -2.64 14.12 16.09
N ASN A 242 -1.46 14.74 16.10
CA ASN A 242 -1.21 15.95 15.32
C ASN A 242 -0.97 15.67 13.83
N TYR A 243 -0.81 14.39 13.45
CA TYR A 243 -0.36 13.98 12.12
C TYR A 243 -1.21 12.88 11.47
N GLY A 244 -2.47 12.72 11.90
CA GLY A 244 -3.47 11.86 11.26
C GLY A 244 -4.37 11.12 12.24
N ASP A 245 -3.89 10.93 13.48
CA ASP A 245 -4.62 10.29 14.60
C ASP A 245 -5.20 8.89 14.30
N ARG A 246 -4.67 8.20 13.30
CA ARG A 246 -5.16 6.86 12.93
C ARG A 246 -4.64 5.82 13.91
N LYS A 247 -5.57 5.18 14.62
CA LYS A 247 -5.28 4.12 15.59
C LYS A 247 -6.29 3.00 15.46
N PHE A 248 -5.81 1.81 15.14
CA PHE A 248 -6.70 0.66 14.92
C PHE A 248 -5.97 -0.66 15.14
N TRP A 249 -6.77 -1.64 15.57
CA TRP A 249 -6.39 -3.04 15.60
C TRP A 249 -6.76 -3.70 14.28
N THR A 250 -5.99 -4.71 13.90
CA THR A 250 -6.28 -5.57 12.76
C THR A 250 -6.18 -7.01 13.21
N PHE A 251 -7.15 -7.82 12.79
CA PHE A 251 -7.17 -9.25 13.02
C PHE A 251 -7.34 -9.96 11.69
N GLY A 252 -6.63 -11.06 11.50
CA GLY A 252 -6.70 -11.81 10.26
C GLY A 252 -6.50 -13.29 10.48
N GLY A 253 -7.03 -14.06 9.55
CA GLY A 253 -6.86 -15.50 9.48
C GLY A 253 -6.60 -15.92 8.04
N GLY A 254 -5.91 -17.02 7.86
CA GLY A 254 -5.65 -17.56 6.53
C GLY A 254 -5.58 -19.08 6.54
N VAL A 255 -5.91 -19.68 5.40
CA VAL A 255 -5.81 -21.13 5.18
C VAL A 255 -5.13 -21.37 3.84
N ARG A 256 -4.12 -22.23 3.81
CA ARG A 256 -3.37 -22.63 2.61
C ARG A 256 -3.46 -24.13 2.35
N ILE A 257 -4.19 -24.53 1.33
CA ILE A 257 -4.38 -25.94 0.96
C ILE A 257 -3.84 -26.16 -0.45
N SER A 258 -2.81 -27.01 -0.57
CA SER A 258 -2.16 -27.31 -1.84
C SER A 258 -1.68 -26.01 -2.52
N PHE A 259 -2.16 -25.73 -3.73
CA PHE A 259 -1.82 -24.54 -4.47
C PHE A 259 -2.72 -23.34 -4.17
N ILE A 260 -3.76 -23.46 -3.32
CA ILE A 260 -4.71 -22.38 -3.05
C ILE A 260 -4.48 -21.81 -1.64
N GLY A 261 -4.46 -20.48 -1.54
CA GLY A 261 -4.48 -19.74 -0.28
C GLY A 261 -5.71 -18.83 -0.20
N VAL A 262 -6.35 -18.78 0.97
CA VAL A 262 -7.43 -17.83 1.26
C VAL A 262 -7.07 -17.08 2.53
N ASP A 263 -7.17 -15.75 2.49
CA ASP A 263 -6.96 -14.90 3.65
C ASP A 263 -8.16 -13.98 3.88
N PHE A 264 -8.41 -13.73 5.16
CA PHE A 264 -9.44 -12.84 5.68
C PHE A 264 -8.79 -11.86 6.66
N SER A 265 -9.22 -10.60 6.63
CA SER A 265 -8.86 -9.62 7.66
C SER A 265 -10.00 -8.70 8.01
N TYR A 266 -9.98 -8.20 9.24
CA TYR A 266 -10.94 -7.28 9.83
C TYR A 266 -10.20 -6.16 10.56
N ILE A 267 -10.66 -4.92 10.38
CA ILE A 267 -10.10 -3.73 11.00
C ILE A 267 -11.06 -3.23 12.08
N LEU A 268 -10.55 -3.08 13.30
CA LEU A 268 -11.26 -2.52 14.43
C LEU A 268 -10.61 -1.19 14.84
N ALA A 269 -11.25 -0.08 14.49
CA ALA A 269 -10.74 1.23 14.88
C ALA A 269 -10.95 1.52 16.36
N THR A 270 -10.01 2.22 16.98
CA THR A 270 -10.08 2.58 18.42
C THR A 270 -10.78 3.92 18.65
N VAL A 271 -11.02 4.69 17.59
CA VAL A 271 -11.72 5.98 17.61
C VAL A 271 -13.12 5.79 17.01
N ASP A 272 -14.14 6.37 17.65
CA ASP A 272 -15.51 6.39 17.15
C ASP A 272 -15.57 7.06 15.76
N ASP A 273 -16.40 6.54 14.86
CA ASP A 273 -16.58 7.03 13.47
C ASP A 273 -15.35 7.03 12.56
N HIS A 274 -14.39 6.14 12.83
CA HIS A 274 -13.25 5.99 11.95
C HIS A 274 -13.67 5.33 10.61
N PRO A 275 -13.37 5.95 9.45
CA PRO A 275 -13.86 5.52 8.13
C PRO A 275 -13.47 4.09 7.72
N LEU A 276 -12.38 3.57 8.27
CA LEU A 276 -11.91 2.20 8.01
C LEU A 276 -12.42 1.16 9.02
N SER A 277 -13.23 1.56 10.01
CA SER A 277 -13.86 0.61 10.93
C SER A 277 -14.73 -0.37 10.14
N ASP A 278 -14.82 -1.59 10.64
CA ASP A 278 -15.65 -2.65 10.07
C ASP A 278 -15.30 -3.05 8.64
N THR A 279 -14.09 -2.68 8.18
CA THR A 279 -13.59 -3.08 6.87
C THR A 279 -13.16 -4.54 6.90
N ILE A 280 -13.84 -5.35 6.09
CA ILE A 280 -13.48 -6.73 5.80
C ILE A 280 -12.69 -6.78 4.51
N ARG A 281 -11.59 -7.54 4.50
CA ARG A 281 -10.82 -7.83 3.28
C ARG A 281 -10.75 -9.32 3.06
N PHE A 282 -10.96 -9.72 1.81
CA PHE A 282 -10.86 -11.09 1.37
C PHE A 282 -9.87 -11.18 0.22
N SER A 283 -8.92 -12.12 0.32
CA SER A 283 -8.01 -12.41 -0.78
C SER A 283 -7.91 -13.91 -1.07
N LEU A 284 -7.76 -14.22 -2.34
CA LEU A 284 -7.49 -15.54 -2.88
C LEU A 284 -6.09 -15.51 -3.52
N ALA A 285 -5.33 -16.57 -3.32
CA ALA A 285 -4.04 -16.79 -3.96
C ALA A 285 -3.98 -18.19 -4.59
N ALA A 286 -3.29 -18.32 -5.71
CA ALA A 286 -3.04 -19.57 -6.41
C ALA A 286 -1.58 -19.66 -6.84
N SER A 287 -0.86 -20.68 -6.38
CA SER A 287 0.54 -20.96 -6.72
C SER A 287 0.65 -21.93 -7.91
N PHE A 288 1.66 -21.79 -8.78
CA PHE A 288 1.86 -22.67 -9.94
C PHE A 288 3.33 -22.76 -10.38
#